data_AF-A0A7W8GEL8-F1
#
_entry.id   AF-A0A7W8GEL8-F1
#
_cell.length_a   1.000
_cell.length_b   1.000
_cell.length_c   1.000
_cell.angle_alpha   90.00
_cell.angle_beta   90.00
_cell.angle_gamma   90.00
#
_symmetry.space_group_name_H-M   'P 1'
#
loop_
_entity.id
_entity.type
_entity.pdbx_description
1 polymer ?
#
loop_
_entity_poly.entity_id
_entity_poly.type
_entity_poly.pdbx_seq_one_letter_code
_entity_poly.pdbx_strand_id
1 'polypeptide(L)'
;MSLPSPQSRALAALVNAVLNRELAVRSFEATPGVLTRWRLRLRLHQEHRALTRALRLGMRPERSYAAGHWMVWITREGSVVVTDDLELDILNRQVSLERANEVLEPHGLCLWPTSEDGWTAVLLDTTGRYLASASVGDHGDVRLLSPDHRMLMLTSMRGPDAQGLPQVTCDTRTVSAAQLGEFRPPLVEHRRS
;
A
#
# COMPACT_ATOMS: atom_id res chain seq x y z
N MET A 1 20.54 25.80 -13.04
CA MET A 1 19.99 25.03 -11.90
C MET A 1 18.54 25.43 -11.73
N SER A 2 17.60 24.52 -11.99
CA SER A 2 16.16 24.78 -11.87
C SER A 2 15.76 24.78 -10.40
N LEU A 3 14.98 25.78 -9.95
CA LEU A 3 14.45 25.80 -8.59
C LEU A 3 13.53 24.59 -8.35
N PRO A 4 13.58 23.96 -7.16
CA PRO A 4 12.72 22.83 -6.86
C PRO A 4 11.24 23.22 -6.94
N SER A 5 10.43 22.31 -7.47
CA SER A 5 9.00 22.54 -7.67
C SER A 5 8.31 22.92 -6.34
N PRO A 6 7.19 23.66 -6.37
CA PRO A 6 6.41 23.95 -5.17
C PRO A 6 6.02 22.68 -4.39
N GLN A 7 5.70 21.60 -5.10
CA GLN A 7 5.39 20.29 -4.50
C GLN A 7 6.61 19.69 -3.81
N SER A 8 7.78 19.67 -4.46
CA SER A 8 9.03 19.14 -3.88
C SER A 8 9.43 19.90 -2.60
N ARG A 9 9.26 21.23 -2.58
CA ARG A 9 9.52 22.04 -1.37
C ARG A 9 8.52 21.77 -0.25
N ALA A 10 7.24 21.58 -0.58
CA ALA A 10 6.24 21.22 0.41
C ALA A 10 6.49 19.83 1.00
N LEU A 11 6.95 18.89 0.18
CA LEU A 11 7.28 17.55 0.61
C LEU A 11 8.50 17.54 1.54
N ALA A 12 9.56 18.27 1.19
CA ALA A 12 10.73 18.42 2.08
C ALA A 12 10.36 19.11 3.41
N ALA A 13 9.44 20.08 3.39
CA ALA A 13 8.94 20.71 4.61
C ALA A 13 8.12 19.74 5.47
N LEU A 14 7.33 18.87 4.83
CA LEU A 14 6.55 17.83 5.50
C LEU A 14 7.47 16.79 6.16
N VAL A 15 8.47 16.27 5.43
CA VAL A 15 9.51 15.38 5.97
C VAL A 15 10.15 15.96 7.24
N ASN A 16 10.63 17.20 7.15
CA ASN A 16 11.26 17.86 8.28
C ASN A 16 10.30 18.02 9.47
N ALA A 17 9.02 18.30 9.23
CA ALA A 17 8.04 18.45 10.30
C ALA A 17 7.77 17.13 11.03
N VAL A 18 7.64 16.02 10.29
CA VAL A 18 7.43 14.67 10.84
C VAL A 18 8.65 14.24 11.67
N LEU A 19 9.87 14.35 11.12
CA LEU A 19 11.09 13.97 11.84
C LEU A 19 11.27 14.80 13.13
N ASN A 20 10.98 16.10 13.08
CA ASN A 20 11.04 16.95 14.27
C ASN A 20 9.99 16.59 15.32
N ARG A 21 8.79 16.14 14.91
CA ARG A 21 7.77 15.61 15.83
C ARG A 21 8.27 14.34 16.49
N GLU A 22 8.84 13.40 15.74
CA GLU A 22 9.38 12.15 16.29
C GLU A 22 10.47 12.39 17.34
N LEU A 23 11.40 13.29 17.03
CA LEU A 23 12.42 13.72 18.00
C LEU A 23 11.79 14.34 19.25
N ALA A 24 10.71 15.11 19.10
CA ALA A 24 9.99 15.71 20.23
C ALA A 24 9.22 14.67 21.06
N VAL A 25 8.66 13.63 20.43
CA VAL A 25 8.04 12.49 21.12
C VAL A 25 9.07 11.76 21.95
N ARG A 26 10.20 11.35 21.35
CA ARG A 26 11.29 10.67 22.06
C ARG A 26 11.84 11.51 23.21
N SER A 27 11.97 12.83 23.02
CA SER A 27 12.40 13.76 24.07
C SER A 27 11.39 13.84 25.22
N PHE A 28 10.09 13.83 24.92
CA PHE A 28 9.04 13.83 25.93
C PHE A 28 8.97 12.51 26.69
N GLU A 29 9.14 11.38 26.00
CA GLU A 29 9.18 10.04 26.61
C GLU A 29 10.40 9.86 27.53
N ALA A 30 11.57 10.31 27.08
CA ALA A 30 12.80 10.23 27.87
C ALA A 30 12.80 11.17 29.08
N THR A 31 12.19 12.36 28.96
CA THR A 31 12.11 13.33 30.07
C THR A 31 10.77 14.08 30.03
N PRO A 32 9.71 13.50 30.61
CA PRO A 32 8.41 14.13 30.64
C PRO A 32 8.45 15.43 31.45
N GLY A 33 8.04 16.54 30.84
CA GLY A 33 8.07 17.84 31.47
C GLY A 33 7.25 18.90 30.73
N VAL A 34 7.05 20.04 31.38
CA VAL A 34 6.26 21.15 30.81
C VAL A 34 6.88 21.62 29.50
N LEU A 35 8.20 21.77 29.46
CA LEU A 35 8.93 22.22 28.26
C LEU A 35 8.87 21.19 27.12
N THR A 36 9.06 19.89 27.40
CA THR A 36 9.00 18.85 26.38
C THR A 36 7.58 18.66 25.84
N ARG A 37 6.56 18.80 26.69
CA ARG A 37 5.15 18.82 26.28
C ARG A 37 4.81 20.01 25.38
N TRP A 38 5.28 21.21 25.72
CA TRP A 38 5.11 22.40 24.88
C TRP A 38 5.79 22.25 23.52
N ARG A 39 7.03 21.73 23.50
CA ARG A 39 7.76 21.44 22.25
C ARG A 39 7.01 20.43 21.39
N LEU A 40 6.52 19.33 21.98
CA LEU A 40 5.74 18.32 21.26
C LEU A 40 4.49 18.92 20.61
N ARG A 41 3.70 19.72 21.35
CA ARG A 41 2.52 20.41 20.81
C ARG A 41 2.87 21.34 19.65
N LEU A 42 3.97 22.09 19.76
CA LEU A 42 4.44 22.95 18.68
C LEU A 42 4.79 22.15 17.42
N ARG A 43 5.46 21.00 17.56
CA ARG A 43 5.83 20.14 16.43
C ARG A 43 4.62 19.49 15.76
N LEU A 44 3.65 19.01 16.54
CA LEU A 44 2.37 18.51 16.00
C LEU A 44 1.65 19.57 15.16
N HIS A 45 1.64 20.82 15.63
CA HIS A 45 1.03 21.92 14.87
C HIS A 45 1.80 22.24 13.58
N GLN A 46 3.13 22.16 13.60
CA GLN A 46 3.97 22.37 12.43
C GLN A 46 3.76 21.28 11.37
N GLU A 47 3.69 20.01 11.79
CA GLU A 47 3.36 18.87 10.93
C GLU A 47 1.99 19.06 10.28
N HIS A 48 0.95 19.36 11.07
CA HIS A 48 -0.40 19.57 10.54
C HIS A 48 -0.45 20.68 9.48
N ARG A 49 0.27 21.79 9.72
CA ARG A 49 0.41 22.88 8.73
C ARG A 49 1.14 22.44 7.47
N ALA A 50 2.21 21.66 7.60
CA ALA A 50 2.98 21.15 6.48
C ALA A 50 2.13 20.17 5.63
N LEU A 51 1.39 19.27 6.27
CA LEU A 51 0.48 18.34 5.60
C LEU A 51 -0.63 19.10 4.86
N THR A 52 -1.27 20.07 5.53
CA THR A 52 -2.32 20.89 4.89
C THR A 52 -1.78 21.58 3.63
N ARG A 53 -0.54 22.07 3.67
CA ARG A 53 0.11 22.70 2.51
C ARG A 53 0.40 21.69 1.40
N ALA A 54 0.88 20.50 1.75
CA ALA A 54 1.11 19.39 0.82
C ALA A 54 -0.19 19.00 0.08
N LEU A 55 -1.29 18.83 0.81
CA LEU A 55 -2.61 18.49 0.24
C LEU A 55 -3.12 19.59 -0.72
N ARG A 56 -2.98 20.87 -0.34
CA ARG A 56 -3.35 22.00 -1.22
C ARG A 56 -2.54 22.05 -2.52
N LEU A 57 -1.35 21.46 -2.53
CA LEU A 57 -0.50 21.37 -3.72
C LEU A 57 -0.73 20.10 -4.53
N GLY A 58 -1.79 19.33 -4.20
CA GLY A 58 -2.24 18.18 -4.98
C GLY A 58 -1.72 16.83 -4.49
N MET A 59 -1.03 16.78 -3.34
CA MET A 59 -0.77 15.50 -2.67
C MET A 59 -2.08 14.91 -2.17
N ARG A 60 -2.20 13.59 -2.21
CA ARG A 60 -3.40 12.86 -1.87
C ARG A 60 -3.07 11.85 -0.77
N PRO A 61 -4.02 11.60 0.15
CA PRO A 61 -3.96 10.43 1.01
C PRO A 61 -3.80 9.16 0.17
N GLU A 62 -3.23 8.15 0.81
CA GLU A 62 -3.00 6.83 0.26
C GLU A 62 -2.11 6.83 -1.00
N ARG A 63 -1.16 7.77 -1.01
CA ARG A 63 -0.10 7.88 -2.02
C ARG A 63 1.24 8.13 -1.37
N SER A 64 2.27 7.57 -2.00
CA SER A 64 3.67 7.81 -1.67
C SER A 64 4.25 8.95 -2.52
N TYR A 65 5.20 9.66 -1.94
CA TYR A 65 5.90 10.77 -2.57
C TYR A 65 7.38 10.74 -2.22
N ALA A 66 8.25 10.87 -3.21
CA ALA A 66 9.70 10.93 -3.02
C ALA A 66 10.19 12.34 -2.68
N ALA A 67 10.87 12.49 -1.53
CA ALA A 67 11.53 13.71 -1.06
C ALA A 67 13.01 13.45 -0.75
N GLY A 68 13.86 13.53 -1.78
CA GLY A 68 15.28 13.21 -1.62
C GLY A 68 15.45 11.70 -1.40
N HIS A 69 16.02 11.31 -0.25
CA HIS A 69 16.16 9.90 0.17
C HIS A 69 15.02 9.41 1.07
N TRP A 70 14.00 10.26 1.28
CA TRP A 70 12.84 9.92 2.08
C TRP A 70 11.66 9.61 1.18
N MET A 71 10.89 8.61 1.59
CA MET A 71 9.56 8.36 1.07
C MET A 71 8.52 8.81 2.09
N VAL A 72 7.52 9.53 1.59
CA VAL A 72 6.45 10.11 2.41
C VAL A 72 5.14 9.45 2.03
N TRP A 73 4.51 8.77 2.97
CA TRP A 73 3.16 8.23 2.83
C TRP A 73 2.19 9.04 3.66
N ILE A 74 1.08 9.45 3.04
CA ILE A 74 -0.01 10.12 3.73
C ILE A 74 -1.10 9.08 3.94
N THR A 75 -1.43 8.74 5.18
CA THR A 75 -2.48 7.76 5.47
C THR A 75 -3.87 8.31 5.16
N ARG A 76 -4.87 7.43 5.08
CA ARG A 76 -6.28 7.80 4.87
C ARG A 76 -6.79 8.78 5.94
N GLU A 77 -6.34 8.62 7.17
CA GLU A 77 -6.70 9.43 8.34
C GLU A 77 -5.94 10.78 8.37
N GLY A 78 -5.04 11.01 7.41
CA GLY A 78 -4.22 12.21 7.36
C GLY A 78 -3.04 12.17 8.34
N SER A 79 -2.56 10.99 8.71
CA SER A 79 -1.25 10.85 9.35
C SER A 79 -0.16 10.80 8.28
N VAL A 80 1.08 11.13 8.63
CA VAL A 80 2.21 11.08 7.69
C VAL A 80 3.27 10.14 8.22
N VAL A 81 3.67 9.19 7.39
CA VAL A 81 4.78 8.27 7.65
C VAL A 81 5.94 8.70 6.76
N VAL A 82 7.11 8.85 7.36
CA VAL A 82 8.36 9.18 6.67
C VAL A 82 9.34 8.06 6.96
N THR A 83 9.80 7.39 5.92
CA THR A 83 10.75 6.28 6.04
C THR A 83 11.67 6.22 4.83
N ASP A 84 12.67 5.34 4.88
CA ASP A 84 13.53 5.03 3.75
C ASP A 84 12.82 4.13 2.73
N ASP A 85 13.44 3.95 1.56
CA ASP A 85 12.82 3.26 0.41
C ASP A 85 12.38 1.81 0.71
N LEU A 86 12.99 1.11 1.68
CA LEU A 86 12.77 -0.34 1.84
C LEU A 86 11.59 -0.66 2.78
N GLU A 87 11.45 0.07 3.88
CA GLU A 87 10.36 -0.18 4.83
C GLU A 87 9.00 0.26 4.29
N LEU A 88 8.94 1.33 3.48
CA LEU A 88 7.68 1.77 2.88
C LEU A 88 7.18 0.79 1.82
N ASP A 89 8.10 0.19 1.10
CA ASP A 89 7.80 -0.79 0.08
C ASP A 89 7.05 -2.00 0.65
N ILE A 90 7.49 -2.51 1.80
CA ILE A 90 6.79 -3.59 2.51
C ILE A 90 5.40 -3.13 2.99
N LEU A 91 5.31 -1.92 3.56
CA LEU A 91 4.04 -1.36 4.04
C LEU A 91 3.03 -1.15 2.89
N ASN A 92 3.48 -0.61 1.76
CA ASN A 92 2.65 -0.39 0.57
C ASN A 92 2.10 -1.71 0.01
N ARG A 93 2.91 -2.77 0.05
CA ARG A 93 2.51 -4.10 -0.42
C ARG A 93 1.50 -4.74 0.51
N GLN A 94 1.67 -4.58 1.82
CA GLN A 94 0.68 -5.04 2.79
C GLN A 94 -0.66 -4.31 2.60
N VAL A 95 -0.65 -2.98 2.46
CA VAL A 95 -1.86 -2.19 2.17
C VAL A 95 -2.50 -2.61 0.84
N SER A 96 -1.70 -2.91 -0.17
CA SER A 96 -2.18 -3.38 -1.48
C SER A 96 -2.83 -4.76 -1.39
N LEU A 97 -2.25 -5.66 -0.60
CA LEU A 97 -2.81 -6.99 -0.31
C LEU A 97 -4.14 -6.89 0.45
N GLU A 98 -4.20 -6.03 1.47
CA GLU A 98 -5.42 -5.78 2.26
C GLU A 98 -6.54 -5.25 1.35
N ARG A 99 -6.26 -4.25 0.52
CA ARG A 99 -7.22 -3.71 -0.46
C ARG A 99 -7.70 -4.75 -1.47
N ALA A 100 -6.78 -5.58 -1.98
CA ALA A 100 -7.15 -6.66 -2.88
C ALA A 100 -8.11 -7.64 -2.19
N ASN A 101 -7.84 -7.99 -0.93
CA ASN A 101 -8.68 -8.87 -0.13
C ASN A 101 -10.07 -8.27 0.17
N GLU A 102 -10.18 -6.98 0.45
CA GLU A 102 -11.48 -6.30 0.63
C GLU A 102 -12.39 -6.44 -0.61
N VAL A 103 -11.79 -6.45 -1.81
CA VAL A 103 -12.53 -6.62 -3.07
C VAL A 103 -12.83 -8.10 -3.37
N LEU A 104 -12.00 -9.02 -2.91
CA LEU A 104 -12.13 -10.46 -3.15
C LEU A 104 -13.05 -11.18 -2.15
N GLU A 105 -13.14 -10.67 -0.91
CA GLU A 105 -13.94 -11.26 0.16
C GLU A 105 -15.42 -11.45 -0.23
N PRO A 106 -16.11 -10.48 -0.88
CA PRO A 106 -17.48 -10.68 -1.36
C PRO A 106 -17.64 -11.81 -2.39
N HIS A 107 -16.54 -12.22 -3.05
CA HIS A 107 -16.52 -13.33 -4.00
C HIS A 107 -16.10 -14.66 -3.35
N GLY A 108 -15.91 -14.69 -2.02
CA GLY A 108 -15.46 -15.86 -1.28
C GLY A 108 -14.01 -16.25 -1.60
N LEU A 109 -13.18 -15.27 -1.93
CA LEU A 109 -11.77 -15.44 -2.27
C LEU A 109 -10.89 -14.67 -1.30
N CYS A 110 -9.68 -15.17 -1.06
CA CYS A 110 -8.65 -14.45 -0.35
C CYS A 110 -7.25 -14.71 -0.92
N LEU A 111 -6.37 -13.75 -0.73
CA LEU A 111 -4.95 -13.83 -1.05
C LEU A 111 -4.16 -14.05 0.22
N TRP A 112 -3.27 -15.03 0.18
CA TRP A 112 -2.30 -15.29 1.23
C TRP A 112 -0.88 -15.08 0.71
N PRO A 113 -0.06 -14.24 1.36
CA PRO A 113 1.28 -13.94 0.87
C PRO A 113 2.18 -15.17 0.98
N THR A 114 3.02 -15.40 -0.04
CA THR A 114 3.97 -16.53 -0.08
C THR A 114 5.42 -16.12 0.16
N SER A 115 5.70 -14.82 0.22
CA SER A 115 7.03 -14.26 0.42
C SER A 115 6.96 -13.04 1.34
N GLU A 116 8.04 -12.79 2.08
CA GLU A 116 8.18 -11.59 2.91
C GLU A 116 8.20 -10.29 2.07
N ASP A 117 8.54 -10.40 0.79
CA ASP A 117 8.51 -9.27 -0.14
C ASP A 117 7.08 -8.87 -0.55
N GLY A 118 6.05 -9.67 -0.24
CA GLY A 118 4.63 -9.35 -0.46
C GLY A 118 4.15 -9.32 -1.91
N TRP A 119 5.04 -9.59 -2.88
CA TRP A 119 4.72 -9.52 -4.31
C TRP A 119 4.04 -10.78 -4.84
N THR A 120 4.27 -11.90 -4.16
CA THR A 120 3.68 -13.19 -4.52
C THR A 120 2.69 -13.63 -3.46
N ALA A 121 1.56 -14.14 -3.92
CA ALA A 121 0.50 -14.66 -3.08
C ALA A 121 -0.11 -15.91 -3.71
N VAL A 122 -0.84 -16.68 -2.92
CA VAL A 122 -1.77 -17.70 -3.41
C VAL A 122 -3.20 -17.20 -3.28
N LEU A 123 -3.99 -17.45 -4.30
CA LEU A 123 -5.43 -17.26 -4.27
C LEU A 123 -6.07 -18.52 -3.70
N LEU A 124 -6.87 -18.34 -2.65
CA LEU A 124 -7.61 -19.38 -1.96
C LEU A 124 -9.12 -19.07 -2.03
N ASP A 125 -9.96 -20.10 -1.91
CA ASP A 125 -11.37 -19.92 -1.59
C ASP A 125 -11.63 -19.93 -0.06
N THR A 126 -12.88 -19.72 0.34
CA THR A 126 -13.32 -19.70 1.75
C THR A 126 -13.00 -20.99 2.54
N THR A 127 -12.71 -22.10 1.86
CA THR A 127 -12.33 -23.38 2.49
C THR A 127 -10.83 -23.51 2.67
N GLY A 128 -10.04 -22.53 2.23
CA GLY A 128 -8.58 -22.57 2.20
C GLY A 128 -8.04 -23.40 1.02
N ARG A 129 -8.87 -23.74 0.04
CA ARG A 129 -8.43 -24.53 -1.13
C ARG A 129 -7.69 -23.63 -2.10
N TYR A 130 -6.51 -24.08 -2.52
CA TYR A 130 -5.70 -23.42 -3.53
C TYR A 130 -6.41 -23.33 -4.89
N LEU A 131 -6.41 -22.12 -5.46
CA LEU A 131 -6.99 -21.85 -6.77
C LEU A 131 -5.92 -21.45 -7.81
N ALA A 132 -4.99 -20.57 -7.43
CA ALA A 132 -3.99 -20.02 -8.34
C ALA A 132 -2.80 -19.40 -7.60
N SER A 133 -1.66 -19.26 -8.28
CA SER A 133 -0.61 -18.32 -7.89
C SER A 133 -0.95 -16.94 -8.40
N ALA A 134 -0.66 -15.92 -7.59
CA ALA A 134 -0.99 -14.54 -7.87
C ALA A 134 0.22 -13.63 -7.64
N SER A 135 0.31 -12.57 -8.45
CA SER A 135 1.14 -11.41 -8.16
C SER A 135 0.26 -10.23 -7.78
N VAL A 136 0.65 -9.50 -6.73
CA VAL A 136 -0.06 -8.30 -6.26
C VAL A 136 0.75 -7.07 -6.67
N GLY A 137 0.14 -6.14 -7.38
CA GLY A 137 0.76 -4.87 -7.80
C GLY A 137 0.71 -3.78 -6.72
N ASP A 138 1.42 -2.68 -6.97
CA ASP A 138 1.56 -1.51 -6.06
C ASP A 138 0.23 -0.84 -5.66
N HIS A 139 -0.87 -1.20 -6.32
CA HIS A 139 -2.18 -0.60 -6.14
C HIS A 139 -3.28 -1.62 -5.82
N GLY A 140 -2.89 -2.83 -5.43
CA GLY A 140 -3.83 -3.93 -5.17
C GLY A 140 -4.42 -4.55 -6.44
N ASP A 141 -3.81 -4.30 -7.61
CA ASP A 141 -4.11 -5.09 -8.81
C ASP A 141 -3.54 -6.50 -8.66
N VAL A 142 -4.35 -7.49 -8.99
CA VAL A 142 -4.02 -8.90 -8.79
C VAL A 142 -3.99 -9.56 -10.15
N ARG A 143 -2.88 -10.23 -10.45
CA ARG A 143 -2.72 -11.01 -11.68
C ARG A 143 -2.53 -12.47 -11.32
N LEU A 144 -3.30 -13.33 -11.96
CA LEU A 144 -3.19 -14.77 -11.81
C LEU A 144 -2.21 -15.31 -12.84
N LEU A 145 -1.33 -16.20 -12.39
CA LEU A 145 -0.48 -16.95 -13.27
C LEU A 145 -1.23 -18.20 -13.73
N SER A 146 -1.45 -18.29 -15.03
CA SER A 146 -2.02 -19.49 -15.66
C SER A 146 -0.94 -20.56 -15.87
N PRO A 147 -1.31 -21.86 -15.90
CA PRO A 147 -0.41 -22.96 -16.22
C PRO A 147 0.29 -22.82 -17.58
N ASP A 148 -0.31 -22.09 -18.53
CA ASP A 148 0.29 -21.77 -19.83
C ASP A 148 1.20 -20.52 -19.80
N HIS A 149 1.57 -20.07 -18.61
CA HIS A 149 2.35 -18.86 -18.33
C HIS A 149 1.69 -17.54 -18.78
N ARG A 150 0.40 -17.55 -19.13
CA ARG A 150 -0.34 -16.30 -19.35
C ARG A 150 -0.64 -15.64 -18.02
N MET A 151 -0.60 -14.31 -18.00
CA MET A 151 -1.06 -13.50 -16.88
C MET A 151 -2.46 -12.97 -17.18
N LEU A 152 -3.43 -13.27 -16.32
CA LEU A 152 -4.78 -12.75 -16.40
C LEU A 152 -5.06 -11.83 -15.22
N MET A 153 -5.70 -10.69 -15.48
CA MET A 153 -6.01 -9.71 -14.45
C MET A 153 -7.27 -10.14 -13.70
N LEU A 154 -7.14 -10.41 -12.40
CA LEU A 154 -8.26 -10.71 -11.50
C LEU A 154 -8.89 -9.43 -10.97
N THR A 155 -8.07 -8.47 -10.55
CA THR A 155 -8.54 -7.15 -10.14
C THR A 155 -7.90 -6.06 -10.99
N SER A 156 -8.69 -5.06 -11.36
CA SER A 156 -8.22 -3.92 -12.15
C SER A 156 -8.49 -2.62 -11.41
N MET A 157 -7.54 -1.70 -11.43
CA MET A 157 -7.83 -0.31 -11.08
C MET A 157 -8.56 0.38 -12.23
N ARG A 158 -9.76 0.89 -11.94
CA ARG A 158 -10.39 1.93 -12.77
C ARG A 158 -9.93 3.31 -12.30
N GLY A 159 -9.89 4.25 -13.25
CA GLY A 159 -9.57 5.65 -12.98
C GLY A 159 -10.44 6.23 -11.88
N PRO A 160 -10.05 7.39 -11.31
CA PRO A 160 -10.73 7.99 -10.17
C PRO A 160 -12.24 8.06 -10.41
N ASP A 161 -13.01 7.57 -9.45
CA ASP A 161 -14.46 7.75 -9.44
C ASP A 161 -14.83 9.24 -9.24
N ALA A 162 -16.12 9.54 -9.15
CA ALA A 162 -16.60 10.90 -8.89
C ALA A 162 -16.02 11.52 -7.59
N GLN A 163 -15.45 10.71 -6.69
CA GLN A 163 -14.83 11.11 -5.43
C GLN A 163 -13.30 11.21 -5.53
N GLY A 164 -12.72 10.89 -6.68
CA GLY A 164 -11.29 11.05 -6.95
C GLY A 164 -10.42 9.90 -6.47
N LEU A 165 -11.01 8.79 -6.00
CA LEU A 165 -10.27 7.61 -5.53
C LEU A 165 -10.21 6.53 -6.62
N PRO A 166 -9.05 5.90 -6.84
CA PRO A 166 -8.98 4.72 -7.71
C PRO A 166 -9.84 3.60 -7.13
N GLN A 167 -10.69 3.00 -7.97
CA GLN A 167 -11.50 1.86 -7.56
C GLN A 167 -10.87 0.57 -8.08
N VAL A 168 -10.61 -0.37 -7.18
CA VAL A 168 -10.22 -1.74 -7.52
C VAL A 168 -11.50 -2.54 -7.76
N THR A 169 -11.66 -3.12 -8.95
CA THR A 169 -12.82 -3.94 -9.32
C THR A 169 -12.37 -5.35 -9.68
N CYS A 170 -13.16 -6.35 -9.30
CA CYS A 170 -12.91 -7.75 -9.65
C CYS A 170 -13.52 -8.11 -11.01
N ASP A 171 -12.79 -8.84 -11.85
CA ASP A 171 -13.34 -9.45 -13.07
C ASP A 171 -14.05 -10.77 -12.71
N THR A 172 -15.39 -10.73 -12.75
CA THR A 172 -16.23 -11.87 -12.40
C THR A 172 -16.00 -13.10 -13.27
N ARG A 173 -15.55 -12.93 -14.53
CA ARG A 173 -15.21 -14.07 -15.40
C ARG A 173 -13.95 -14.78 -14.90
N THR A 174 -12.93 -14.01 -14.56
CA THR A 174 -11.66 -14.52 -14.01
C THR A 174 -11.88 -15.18 -12.64
N VAL A 175 -12.78 -14.63 -11.82
CA VAL A 175 -13.23 -15.27 -10.55
C VAL A 175 -13.83 -16.65 -10.81
N SER A 176 -14.79 -16.77 -11.73
CA SER A 176 -15.42 -18.05 -12.04
C SER A 176 -14.40 -19.06 -12.58
N ALA A 177 -13.52 -18.64 -13.50
CA ALA A 177 -12.46 -19.50 -14.03
C ALA A 177 -11.49 -19.98 -12.94
N ALA A 178 -11.11 -19.11 -12.00
CA ALA A 178 -10.30 -19.47 -10.83
C ALA A 178 -10.99 -20.49 -9.92
N GLN A 179 -12.28 -20.30 -9.63
CA GLN A 179 -13.06 -21.23 -8.80
C GLN A 179 -13.25 -22.60 -9.44
N LEU A 180 -13.32 -22.66 -10.78
CA LEU A 180 -13.33 -23.89 -11.57
C LEU A 180 -11.96 -24.58 -11.62
N GLY A 181 -10.90 -23.90 -11.18
CA GLY A 181 -9.55 -24.44 -11.10
C GLY A 181 -8.77 -24.35 -12.41
N GLU A 182 -9.16 -23.48 -13.34
CA GLU A 182 -8.47 -23.28 -14.63
C GLU A 182 -7.01 -22.84 -14.47
N PHE A 183 -6.67 -22.27 -13.32
CA PHE A 183 -5.33 -21.74 -13.00
C PHE A 183 -4.49 -22.68 -12.14
N ARG A 184 -5.00 -23.87 -11.81
CA ARG A 184 -4.25 -24.83 -11.00
C ARG A 184 -3.16 -25.47 -11.85
N PRO A 185 -1.93 -25.62 -11.33
CA PRO A 185 -0.94 -26.43 -12.01
C PRO A 185 -1.49 -27.86 -12.16
N PRO A 186 -1.19 -28.54 -13.27
CA PRO A 186 -1.63 -29.91 -13.47
C PRO A 186 -1.11 -30.77 -12.31
N LEU A 187 -1.98 -31.64 -11.78
CA LEU A 187 -1.56 -32.66 -10.82
C LEU A 187 -0.47 -33.49 -11.48
N VAL A 188 0.78 -33.34 -11.01
CA VAL A 188 1.86 -34.23 -11.41
C VAL A 188 1.52 -35.58 -10.81
N GLU A 189 0.90 -36.46 -11.60
CA GLU A 189 0.78 -37.85 -11.24
C GLU A 189 2.21 -38.40 -11.13
N HIS A 190 2.70 -38.54 -9.91
CA HIS A 190 3.82 -39.41 -9.63
C HIS A 190 3.40 -40.83 -10.01
N ARG A 191 3.61 -41.20 -11.27
CA ARG A 191 3.67 -42.59 -11.68
C ARG A 191 4.76 -43.23 -10.83
N ARG A 192 4.33 -43.97 -9.80
CA ARG A 192 5.19 -44.90 -9.09
C ARG A 192 5.67 -45.92 -10.13
N SER A 193 6.90 -45.74 -10.59
CA SER A 193 7.67 -46.76 -11.29
C SER A 193 8.07 -47.86 -10.32
#